data_AF-A0A7C5T4G5-F1
#
_entry.id   AF-A0A7C5T4G5-F1
#
_cell.length_a   1.000
_cell.length_b   1.000
_cell.length_c   1.000
_cell.angle_alpha   90.00
_cell.angle_beta   90.00
_cell.angle_gamma   90.00
#
_symmetry.space_group_name_H-M   'P 1'
#
loop_
_entity.id
_entity.type
_entity.pdbx_description
1 polymer ?
#
loop_
_entity_poly.entity_id
_entity_poly.type
_entity_poly.pdbx_seq_one_letter_code
_entity_poly.pdbx_strand_id
1 'polypeptide(L)'
;MLWIGCVSKLRILGTITLFLALIALATLSSYPVASQDPCSPGTLSEVVKSLEELSSKFVDVGEAIDYLDQLLKACSRGDVGEAISIYSRLAESLSSLREYSERRLQEVIAYRITYTVFLALLPLLTYTLLPRVYLYLWYLARRKWAVVRRR
;
A
#
# COMPACT_ATOMS: atom_id res chain seq x y z
N MET A 1 -33.08 -6.10 39.22
CA MET A 1 -32.95 -7.19 38.21
C MET A 1 -32.90 -6.68 36.76
N LEU A 2 -32.41 -5.46 36.46
CA LEU A 2 -32.40 -4.90 35.09
C LEU A 2 -31.00 -4.75 34.47
N TRP A 3 -29.93 -5.03 35.23
CA TRP A 3 -28.55 -4.80 34.77
C TRP A 3 -27.88 -6.00 34.08
N ILE A 4 -28.43 -7.21 34.22
CA ILE A 4 -27.82 -8.43 33.67
C ILE A 4 -28.13 -8.60 32.17
N GLY A 5 -29.23 -8.02 31.67
CA GLY A 5 -29.65 -8.14 30.27
C GLY A 5 -28.86 -7.28 29.27
N CYS A 6 -28.16 -6.23 29.72
CA CYS A 6 -27.41 -5.34 28.84
C CYS A 6 -26.04 -5.92 28.45
N VAL A 7 -25.40 -6.64 29.39
CA VAL A 7 -24.07 -7.24 29.18
C VAL A 7 -24.14 -8.46 28.24
N SER A 8 -25.24 -9.23 28.26
CA SER A 8 -25.41 -10.36 27.34
C SER A 8 -25.66 -9.91 25.90
N LYS A 9 -26.44 -8.84 25.69
CA LYS A 9 -26.67 -8.27 24.34
C LYS A 9 -25.39 -7.72 23.71
N LEU A 10 -24.50 -7.10 24.51
CA LEU A 10 -23.21 -6.60 24.01
C LEU A 10 -22.25 -7.73 23.60
N ARG A 11 -22.26 -8.85 24.33
CA ARG A 11 -21.48 -10.04 23.98
C ARG A 11 -22.00 -10.74 22.71
N ILE A 12 -23.31 -10.81 22.54
CA ILE A 12 -23.94 -11.43 21.35
C ILE A 12 -23.70 -10.56 20.10
N LEU A 13 -23.73 -9.23 20.21
CA LEU A 13 -23.37 -8.34 19.10
C LEU A 13 -21.89 -8.48 18.71
N GLY A 14 -21.01 -8.65 19.71
CA GLY A 14 -19.58 -8.87 19.51
C GLY A 14 -19.30 -10.19 18.78
N THR A 15 -19.99 -11.28 19.12
CA THR A 15 -19.79 -12.57 18.43
C THR A 15 -20.34 -12.56 17.01
N ILE A 16 -21.46 -11.85 16.76
CA ILE A 16 -22.04 -11.72 15.41
C ILE A 16 -21.12 -10.90 14.49
N THR A 17 -20.55 -9.81 14.98
CA THR A 17 -19.59 -8.98 14.20
C THR A 17 -18.29 -9.72 13.90
N LEU A 18 -17.79 -10.52 14.86
CA LEU A 18 -16.62 -11.39 14.64
C LEU A 18 -16.89 -12.49 13.60
N PHE A 19 -18.08 -13.11 13.64
CA PHE A 19 -18.47 -14.13 12.66
C PHE A 19 -18.64 -13.53 11.25
N LEU A 20 -19.25 -12.35 11.13
CA LEU A 20 -19.37 -11.62 9.87
C LEU A 20 -18.00 -11.24 9.29
N ALA A 21 -17.07 -10.81 10.13
CA ALA A 21 -15.69 -10.52 9.71
C ALA A 21 -14.96 -11.78 9.23
N LEU A 22 -15.16 -12.93 9.89
CA LEU A 22 -14.57 -14.20 9.48
C LEU A 22 -15.13 -14.72 8.15
N ILE A 23 -16.44 -14.55 7.91
CA ILE A 23 -17.07 -14.90 6.62
C ILE A 23 -16.61 -13.95 5.52
N ALA A 24 -16.42 -12.65 5.82
CA ALA A 24 -15.84 -11.69 4.89
C ALA A 24 -14.39 -12.04 4.52
N LEU A 25 -13.56 -12.47 5.47
CA LEU A 25 -12.20 -12.94 5.18
C LEU A 25 -12.18 -14.25 4.38
N ALA A 26 -13.10 -15.18 4.62
CA ALA A 26 -13.17 -16.45 3.89
C ALA A 26 -13.63 -16.28 2.43
N THR A 27 -14.42 -15.25 2.14
CA THR A 27 -14.84 -14.92 0.76
C THR A 27 -13.75 -14.18 -0.02
N LEU A 28 -12.81 -13.51 0.66
CA LEU A 28 -11.62 -12.93 0.03
C LEU A 28 -10.57 -13.99 -0.36
N SER A 29 -10.59 -15.19 0.21
CA SER A 29 -9.64 -16.26 -0.14
C SER A 29 -10.11 -17.18 -1.28
N SER A 30 -11.34 -17.00 -1.76
CA SER A 30 -11.94 -17.83 -2.82
C SER A 30 -12.00 -17.06 -4.15
N TYR A 31 -10.85 -16.57 -4.61
CA TYR A 31 -10.71 -16.27 -6.02
C TYR A 31 -10.58 -17.60 -6.77
N PRO A 32 -11.46 -17.90 -7.74
CA PRO A 32 -11.29 -19.07 -8.56
C PRO A 32 -9.97 -18.91 -9.33
N VAL A 33 -9.00 -19.78 -9.05
CA VAL A 33 -7.88 -20.02 -9.96
C VAL A 33 -8.48 -20.72 -11.15
N ALA A 34 -9.00 -19.93 -12.09
CA ALA A 34 -9.46 -20.44 -13.35
C ALA A 34 -8.23 -21.04 -14.05
N SER A 35 -8.29 -22.33 -14.35
CA SER A 35 -7.42 -22.96 -15.36
C SER A 35 -7.79 -22.34 -16.70
N GLN A 36 -7.30 -21.13 -16.91
CA GLN A 36 -7.66 -20.26 -18.01
C GLN A 36 -6.76 -20.65 -19.18
N ASP A 37 -7.37 -21.13 -20.26
CA ASP A 37 -6.65 -21.35 -21.51
C ASP A 37 -5.94 -20.04 -21.90
N PRO A 38 -4.61 -20.05 -22.07
CA PRO A 38 -3.84 -18.81 -22.29
C PRO A 38 -4.22 -18.13 -23.61
N CYS A 39 -4.81 -18.89 -24.54
CA CYS A 39 -5.28 -18.41 -25.83
C CYS A 39 -6.76 -18.01 -25.86
N SER A 40 -7.47 -18.04 -24.72
CA SER A 40 -8.85 -17.57 -24.68
C SER A 40 -8.92 -16.05 -24.91
N PRO A 41 -9.94 -15.54 -25.62
CA PRO A 41 -10.06 -14.10 -25.84
C PRO A 41 -10.31 -13.33 -24.53
N GLY A 42 -10.88 -13.97 -23.51
CA GLY A 42 -11.13 -13.36 -22.21
C GLY A 42 -9.85 -13.10 -21.42
N THR A 43 -8.96 -14.08 -21.36
CA THR A 43 -7.65 -13.97 -20.68
C THR A 43 -6.77 -12.91 -21.31
N LEU A 44 -6.68 -12.91 -22.64
CA LEU A 44 -5.91 -11.91 -23.38
C LEU A 44 -6.42 -10.49 -23.13
N SER A 45 -7.75 -10.31 -23.06
CA SER A 45 -8.34 -9.00 -22.77
C SER A 45 -8.00 -8.49 -21.37
N GLU A 46 -7.94 -9.38 -20.37
CA GLU A 46 -7.60 -9.03 -18.99
C GLU A 46 -6.12 -8.68 -18.84
N VAL A 47 -5.25 -9.41 -19.53
CA VAL A 47 -3.81 -9.13 -19.58
C VAL A 47 -3.53 -7.79 -20.25
N VAL A 48 -4.16 -7.50 -21.39
CA VAL A 48 -4.04 -6.21 -22.09
C VAL A 48 -4.52 -5.07 -21.20
N LYS A 49 -5.66 -5.22 -20.52
CA LYS A 49 -6.17 -4.21 -19.60
C LYS A 49 -5.23 -3.95 -18.43
N SER A 50 -4.60 -5.01 -17.90
CA SER A 50 -3.60 -4.89 -16.85
C SER A 50 -2.35 -4.14 -17.34
N LEU A 51 -1.86 -4.46 -18.54
CA LEU A 51 -0.73 -3.76 -19.17
C LEU A 51 -1.04 -2.27 -19.39
N GLU A 52 -2.25 -1.94 -19.84
CA GLU A 52 -2.71 -0.56 -20.02
C GLU A 52 -2.76 0.21 -18.68
N GLU A 53 -3.25 -0.44 -17.62
CA GLU A 53 -3.24 0.16 -16.28
C GLU A 53 -1.81 0.41 -15.78
N LEU A 54 -0.90 -0.55 -15.95
CA LEU A 54 0.50 -0.40 -15.57
C LEU A 54 1.22 0.70 -16.38
N SER A 55 0.95 0.77 -17.69
CA SER A 55 1.46 1.82 -18.55
C SER A 55 0.95 3.19 -18.12
N SER A 56 -0.32 3.31 -17.71
CA SER A 56 -0.90 4.57 -17.22
C SER A 56 -0.24 5.08 -15.92
N LYS A 57 0.38 4.16 -15.16
CA LYS A 57 1.11 4.44 -13.93
C LYS A 57 2.60 4.75 -14.17
N PHE A 58 3.00 5.03 -15.42
CA PHE A 58 4.38 5.35 -15.83
C PHE A 58 5.42 4.26 -15.50
N VAL A 59 4.99 2.99 -15.48
CA VAL A 59 5.89 1.84 -15.35
C VAL A 59 6.35 1.44 -16.76
N ASP A 60 7.62 1.09 -16.94
CA ASP A 60 8.12 0.58 -18.22
C ASP A 60 7.58 -0.84 -18.44
N VAL A 61 6.79 -1.01 -19.49
CA VAL A 61 6.07 -2.25 -19.82
C VAL A 61 6.61 -2.90 -21.10
N GLY A 62 7.70 -2.37 -21.67
CA GLY A 62 8.22 -2.82 -22.98
C GLY A 62 8.48 -4.32 -23.06
N GLU A 63 9.07 -4.89 -21.99
CA GLU A 63 9.37 -6.32 -21.93
C GLU A 63 8.10 -7.19 -21.85
N ALA A 64 7.09 -6.75 -21.09
CA ALA A 64 5.83 -7.48 -20.96
C ALA A 64 4.96 -7.42 -22.23
N ILE A 65 5.10 -6.34 -23.02
CA ILE A 65 4.46 -6.24 -24.35
C ILE A 65 5.10 -7.22 -25.34
N ASP A 66 6.43 -7.41 -25.29
CA ASP A 66 7.13 -8.36 -26.16
C ASP A 66 6.71 -9.81 -25.86
N TYR A 67 6.58 -10.18 -24.57
CA TYR A 67 6.03 -11.48 -24.18
C TYR A 67 4.58 -11.68 -24.62
N LEU A 68 3.76 -10.62 -24.61
CA LEU A 68 2.39 -10.70 -25.12
C LEU A 68 2.35 -10.94 -26.64
N ASP A 69 3.21 -10.26 -27.42
CA ASP A 69 3.31 -10.47 -28.86
C ASP A 69 3.79 -11.90 -29.20
N GLN A 70 4.77 -12.42 -28.45
CA GLN A 70 5.21 -13.81 -28.55
C GLN A 70 4.09 -14.80 -28.20
N LEU A 71 3.28 -14.50 -27.18
CA LEU A 71 2.14 -15.31 -26.79
C LEU A 71 1.06 -15.35 -27.89
N LEU A 72 0.73 -14.19 -28.48
CA LEU A 72 -0.23 -14.10 -29.58
C LEU A 72 0.26 -14.88 -30.81
N LYS A 73 1.56 -14.81 -31.13
CA LYS A 73 2.18 -15.60 -32.20
C LYS A 73 2.11 -17.10 -31.91
N ALA A 74 2.41 -17.55 -30.70
CA ALA A 74 2.31 -18.97 -30.32
C ALA A 74 0.86 -19.48 -30.38
N CYS A 75 -0.10 -18.70 -29.89
CA CYS A 75 -1.52 -19.02 -30.00
C CYS A 75 -2.00 -19.07 -31.46
N SER A 76 -1.50 -18.19 -32.33
CA SER A 76 -1.84 -18.19 -33.77
C SER A 76 -1.32 -19.43 -34.52
N ARG A 77 -0.24 -20.05 -34.00
CA ARG A 77 0.36 -21.29 -34.55
C ARG A 77 -0.29 -22.56 -34.02
N GLY A 78 -1.13 -22.45 -32.98
CA GLY A 78 -1.76 -23.60 -32.31
C GLY A 78 -0.82 -24.38 -31.38
N ASP A 79 0.37 -23.85 -31.09
CA ASP A 79 1.34 -24.47 -30.19
C ASP A 79 0.98 -24.15 -28.72
N VAL A 80 0.06 -24.95 -28.17
CA VAL A 80 -0.47 -24.78 -26.80
C VAL A 80 0.63 -24.91 -25.74
N GLY A 81 1.61 -25.79 -25.95
CA GLY A 81 2.72 -25.99 -25.01
C GLY A 81 3.65 -24.78 -24.91
N GLU A 82 3.99 -24.18 -26.05
CA GLU A 82 4.80 -22.96 -26.10
C GLU A 82 4.03 -21.78 -25.51
N ALA A 83 2.74 -21.64 -25.84
CA ALA A 83 1.87 -20.59 -25.31
C ALA A 83 1.75 -20.62 -23.78
N ILE A 84 1.62 -21.81 -23.17
CA ILE A 84 1.60 -21.94 -21.70
C ILE A 84 2.91 -21.45 -21.08
N SER A 85 4.05 -21.78 -21.68
CA SER A 85 5.37 -21.39 -21.17
C SER A 85 5.64 -19.89 -21.28
N ILE A 86 5.12 -19.25 -22.34
CA ILE A 86 5.24 -17.79 -22.53
C ILE A 86 4.27 -17.07 -21.59
N TYR A 87 3.06 -17.61 -21.41
CA TYR A 87 2.07 -17.06 -20.49
C TYR A 87 2.56 -17.06 -19.04
N SER A 88 3.21 -18.13 -18.57
CA SER A 88 3.75 -18.16 -17.20
C SER A 88 4.84 -17.11 -16.99
N ARG A 89 5.73 -16.90 -17.96
CA ARG A 89 6.75 -15.83 -17.92
C ARG A 89 6.12 -14.45 -17.95
N LEU A 90 5.09 -14.26 -18.78
CA LEU A 90 4.33 -13.01 -18.82
C LEU A 90 3.66 -12.73 -17.46
N ALA A 91 3.00 -13.73 -16.86
CA ALA A 91 2.37 -13.60 -15.55
C ALA A 91 3.37 -13.28 -14.43
N GLU A 92 4.56 -13.87 -14.47
CA GLU A 92 5.66 -13.57 -13.53
C GLU A 92 6.21 -12.15 -13.72
N SER A 93 6.38 -11.71 -14.97
CA SER A 93 6.78 -10.33 -15.26
C SER A 93 5.72 -9.34 -14.75
N LEU A 94 4.44 -9.58 -15.03
CA LEU A 94 3.34 -8.73 -14.60
C LEU A 94 3.20 -8.65 -13.08
N SER A 95 3.37 -9.78 -12.38
CA SER A 95 3.31 -9.78 -10.91
C SER A 95 4.47 -9.01 -10.30
N SER A 96 5.69 -9.15 -10.83
CA SER A 96 6.86 -8.41 -10.37
C SER A 96 6.74 -6.90 -10.63
N LEU A 97 6.24 -6.49 -11.80
CA LEU A 97 5.98 -5.09 -12.14
C LEU A 97 4.87 -4.50 -11.25
N ARG A 98 3.83 -5.29 -10.95
CA ARG A 98 2.75 -4.88 -10.05
C ARG A 98 3.26 -4.64 -8.63
N GLU A 99 4.05 -5.58 -8.10
CA GLU A 99 4.68 -5.43 -6.77
C GLU A 99 5.60 -4.21 -6.72
N TYR A 100 6.40 -3.99 -7.76
CA TYR A 100 7.24 -2.80 -7.88
C TYR A 100 6.41 -1.51 -7.87
N SER A 101 5.32 -1.46 -8.64
CA SER A 101 4.42 -0.31 -8.71
C SER A 101 3.73 -0.03 -7.37
N GLU A 102 3.29 -1.06 -6.65
CA GLU A 102 2.63 -0.93 -5.35
C GLU A 102 3.58 -0.42 -4.28
N ARG A 103 4.81 -0.95 -4.22
CA ARG A 103 5.85 -0.44 -3.32
C ARG A 103 6.18 1.02 -3.60
N ARG A 104 6.33 1.40 -4.88
CA ARG A 104 6.60 2.79 -5.27
C ARG A 104 5.45 3.72 -4.88
N LEU A 105 4.20 3.30 -5.08
CA LEU A 105 3.03 4.08 -4.66
C LEU A 105 2.97 4.24 -3.15
N GLN A 106 3.25 3.18 -2.39
CA GLN A 106 3.31 3.25 -0.92
C GLN A 106 4.38 4.21 -0.43
N GLU A 107 5.58 4.21 -1.04
CA GLU A 107 6.65 5.16 -0.71
C GLU A 107 6.22 6.61 -0.98
N VAL A 108 5.62 6.88 -2.13
CA VAL A 108 5.17 8.23 -2.50
C VAL A 108 4.06 8.72 -1.57
N ILE A 109 3.09 7.85 -1.24
CA ILE A 109 2.01 8.18 -0.31
C ILE A 109 2.58 8.41 1.10
N ALA A 110 3.46 7.53 1.57
CA ALA A 110 4.11 7.66 2.87
C ALA A 110 4.89 8.98 2.97
N TYR A 111 5.64 9.34 1.93
CA TYR A 111 6.37 10.62 1.86
C TYR A 111 5.43 11.82 1.91
N ARG A 112 4.33 11.82 1.13
CA ARG A 112 3.35 12.91 1.14
C ARG A 112 2.69 13.07 2.51
N ILE A 113 2.33 11.96 3.16
CA ILE A 113 1.73 11.98 4.49
C ILE A 113 2.74 12.53 5.52
N THR A 114 3.97 12.00 5.55
CA THR A 114 4.99 12.48 6.49
C THR A 114 5.32 13.95 6.30
N TYR A 115 5.44 14.41 5.05
CA TYR A 115 5.68 15.82 4.74
C TYR A 115 4.54 16.72 5.24
N THR A 116 3.29 16.32 4.99
CA THR A 116 2.11 17.09 5.40
C THR A 116 1.99 17.14 6.93
N VAL A 117 2.19 16.00 7.60
CA VAL A 117 2.19 15.92 9.07
C VAL A 117 3.31 16.76 9.66
N PHE A 118 4.51 16.73 9.08
CA PHE A 118 5.65 17.52 9.53
C PHE A 118 5.36 19.02 9.43
N LEU A 119 4.82 19.48 8.30
CA LEU A 119 4.43 20.88 8.12
C LEU A 119 3.33 21.31 9.11
N ALA A 120 2.36 20.44 9.39
CA ALA A 120 1.31 20.72 10.37
C ALA A 120 1.86 20.75 11.82
N LEU A 121 2.86 19.93 12.14
CA LEU A 121 3.50 19.91 13.45
C LEU A 121 4.42 21.10 13.68
N LEU A 122 5.00 21.66 12.61
CA LEU A 122 5.98 22.74 12.67
C LEU A 122 5.50 23.96 13.49
N PRO A 123 4.29 24.53 13.28
CA PRO A 123 3.80 25.62 14.11
C PRO A 123 3.58 25.22 15.58
N LEU A 124 3.09 24.00 15.85
CA LEU A 124 2.90 23.50 17.22
C LEU A 124 4.23 23.35 17.97
N LEU A 125 5.23 22.73 17.32
CA LEU A 125 6.57 22.58 17.87
C LEU A 125 7.20 23.94 18.12
N THR A 126 7.06 24.87 17.17
CA THR A 126 7.63 26.22 17.32
C THR A 126 6.97 26.94 18.49
N TYR A 127 5.64 26.92 18.62
CA TYR A 127 4.94 27.59 19.71
C TYR A 127 5.28 27.02 21.09
N THR A 128 5.57 25.72 21.18
CA THR A 128 5.82 25.03 22.46
C THR A 128 7.29 24.96 22.84
N LEU A 129 8.22 24.69 21.90
CA LEU A 129 9.65 24.63 22.17
C LEU A 129 10.29 26.01 22.29
N LEU A 130 9.89 26.98 21.45
CA LEU A 130 10.58 28.26 21.36
C LEU A 130 10.59 29.03 22.70
N PRO A 131 9.50 29.08 23.50
CA PRO A 131 9.54 29.70 24.83
C PRO A 131 10.51 29.01 25.79
N ARG A 132 10.59 27.67 25.73
CA ARG A 132 11.47 26.87 26.61
C ARG A 132 12.93 27.07 26.22
N VAL A 133 13.24 27.02 24.93
CA VAL A 133 14.59 27.24 24.41
C VAL A 133 15.05 28.67 24.69
N TYR A 134 14.16 29.66 24.50
CA TYR A 134 14.44 31.05 24.83
C TYR A 134 14.79 31.23 26.31
N LEU A 135 13.97 30.71 27.23
CA LEU A 135 14.23 30.79 28.67
C LEU A 135 15.54 30.10 29.06
N TYR A 136 15.81 28.93 28.47
CA TYR A 136 17.04 28.19 28.72
C TYR A 136 18.28 28.97 28.27
N LEU A 137 18.27 29.52 27.05
CA LEU A 137 19.34 30.36 26.53
C LEU A 137 19.52 31.64 27.34
N TRP A 138 18.41 32.28 27.73
CA TRP A 138 18.42 33.48 28.57
C TRP A 138 19.05 33.20 29.95
N TYR A 139 18.68 32.08 30.58
CA TYR A 139 19.27 31.66 31.85
C TYR A 139 20.76 31.36 31.72
N LEU A 140 21.19 30.65 30.66
CA LEU A 140 22.60 30.39 30.39
C LEU A 140 23.40 31.69 30.23
N ALA A 141 22.87 32.65 29.48
CA ALA A 141 23.51 33.94 29.25
C ALA A 141 23.63 34.77 30.54
N ARG A 142 22.56 34.82 31.35
CA ARG A 142 22.52 35.57 32.62
C ARG A 142 23.36 34.96 33.74
N ARG A 143 23.60 33.64 33.72
CA ARG A 143 24.41 32.95 34.75
C ARG A 143 25.83 33.51 34.88
N LYS A 144 26.40 34.06 33.80
CA LYS A 144 27.73 34.70 33.81
C LYS A 144 27.74 36.14 34.34
N TRP A 145 26.56 36.75 34.53
CA TRP A 145 26.38 38.14 34.93
C TRP A 145 25.95 38.30 36.39
N ALA A 146 25.79 37.21 37.14
CA ALA A 146 25.58 37.27 38.59
C ALA A 146 26.89 37.73 39.25
N VAL A 147 27.06 39.05 39.33
CA VAL A 147 28.19 39.72 39.96
C VAL A 147 28.31 39.21 41.40
N VAL A 148 29.45 38.60 41.70
CA VAL A 148 29.86 38.21 43.05
C VAL A 148 29.76 39.45 43.94
N ARG A 149 28.79 39.47 44.85
CA ARG A 149 28.76 40.45 45.94
C ARG A 149 29.97 40.17 46.81
N ARG A 150 31.06 40.93 46.63
CA ARG A 150 32.15 40.97 47.61
C ARG A 150 31.57 41.55 48.90
N ARG A 151 31.72 40.76 49.97
CA ARG A 151 31.56 41.19 51.36
C ARG A 151 32.50 42.35 51.67
#